data_AF-A0A7X7EAX1-F1
#
_entry.id   AF-A0A7X7EAX1-F1
#
_cell.length_a   1.000
_cell.length_b   1.000
_cell.length_c   1.000
_cell.angle_alpha   90.00
_cell.angle_beta   90.00
_cell.angle_gamma   90.00
#
_symmetry.space_group_name_H-M   'P 1'
#
loop_
_entity.id
_entity.type
_entity.pdbx_description
1 polymer ?
#
loop_
_entity_poly.entity_id
_entity_poly.type
_entity_poly.pdbx_seq_one_letter_code
_entity_poly.pdbx_strand_id
1 'polypeptide(L)'
;MDLTVSDGGLYATESLWPQSKAFYKERPIFDVYVVSNVTSDRIVEYLSWAFENGYGADASIGKGVVVVHPDIEEVPVPSLLGKRCMALGPFIADIDHPLQDLLADIFIRRGKIGGAFASSVDPYKKTVVLYNEGATFINTTDGCVVGNVLVHMHTDERICQSGFCPIIPLPMGGAV
;
A
#
# COMPACT_ATOMS: atom_id res chain seq x y z
N MET A 1 -13.72 25.08 -22.95
CA MET A 1 -12.84 25.82 -22.03
C MET A 1 -11.54 25.05 -22.01
N ASP A 2 -10.57 25.52 -22.81
CA ASP A 2 -9.23 24.95 -22.89
C ASP A 2 -8.47 25.27 -21.59
N LEU A 3 -8.11 24.23 -20.85
CA LEU A 3 -7.11 24.30 -19.79
C LEU A 3 -5.78 23.79 -20.38
N THR A 4 -5.24 24.51 -21.36
CA THR A 4 -3.89 24.23 -21.87
C THR A 4 -2.84 24.85 -20.95
N VAL A 5 -1.82 24.07 -20.65
CA VAL A 5 -0.71 24.25 -19.71
C VAL A 5 0.21 25.46 -20.06
N SER A 6 -0.12 26.24 -21.09
CA SER A 6 0.69 27.37 -21.58
C SER A 6 0.72 28.57 -20.64
N ASP A 7 -0.24 28.73 -19.74
CA ASP A 7 -0.38 29.91 -18.88
C ASP A 7 0.07 29.71 -17.42
N GLY A 8 0.81 28.64 -17.12
CA GLY A 8 1.36 28.42 -15.78
C GLY A 8 0.25 28.30 -14.72
N GLY A 9 -0.49 27.18 -14.74
CA GLY A 9 -1.55 26.93 -13.77
C GLY A 9 -1.01 26.89 -12.34
N LEU A 10 -1.57 27.72 -11.45
CA LEU A 10 -1.34 27.61 -10.02
C LEU A 10 -2.16 26.45 -9.46
N TYR A 11 -1.50 25.47 -8.86
CA TYR A 11 -2.14 24.34 -8.19
C TYR A 11 -1.56 24.16 -6.79
N ALA A 12 -2.38 23.62 -5.89
CA ALA A 12 -1.92 23.23 -4.56
C ALA A 12 -1.28 21.83 -4.63
N THR A 13 -0.22 21.64 -3.85
CA THR A 13 0.39 20.33 -3.61
C THR A 13 0.51 20.13 -2.11
N GLU A 14 0.15 18.95 -1.64
CA GLU A 14 0.44 18.53 -0.28
C GLU A 14 1.83 17.92 -0.25
N SER A 15 2.61 18.24 0.78
CA SER A 15 3.93 17.68 0.95
C SER A 15 4.18 17.44 2.43
N LEU A 16 4.54 16.21 2.76
CA LEU A 16 4.99 15.86 4.10
C LEU A 16 6.46 16.25 4.24
N TRP A 17 6.76 17.02 5.27
CA TRP A 17 8.12 17.42 5.64
C TRP A 17 8.46 16.84 7.01
N PRO A 18 9.17 15.71 7.08
CA PRO A 18 9.63 15.16 8.35
C PRO A 18 10.60 16.17 9.01
N GLN A 19 10.14 16.87 10.06
CA GLN A 19 10.95 17.82 10.83
C GLN A 19 12.22 17.22 11.47
N SER A 20 13.38 17.46 10.89
CA SER A 20 14.70 16.94 11.31
C SER A 20 15.10 17.09 12.78
N LYS A 21 14.47 17.98 13.56
CA LYS A 21 14.78 18.17 14.99
C LYS A 21 14.09 17.17 15.92
N ALA A 22 12.97 16.57 15.50
CA ALA A 22 12.29 15.51 16.26
C ALA A 22 12.88 14.11 15.97
N PHE A 23 13.64 13.99 14.88
CA PHE A 23 14.28 12.76 14.45
C PHE A 23 15.76 12.81 14.85
N TYR A 24 16.06 12.36 16.06
CA TYR A 24 17.42 11.88 16.33
C TYR A 24 17.79 10.88 15.22
N LYS A 25 19.03 10.97 14.71
CA LYS A 25 19.57 10.32 13.50
C LYS A 25 19.35 8.80 13.35
N GLU A 26 18.69 8.15 14.29
CA GLU A 26 18.56 6.70 14.42
C GLU A 26 17.11 6.21 14.52
N ARG A 27 16.09 7.08 14.45
CA ARG A 27 14.69 6.65 14.47
C ARG A 27 14.02 6.75 13.10
N PRO A 28 13.38 5.67 12.60
CA PRO A 28 12.65 5.71 11.34
C PRO A 28 11.46 6.68 11.43
N ILE A 29 11.16 7.33 10.30
CA ILE A 29 10.00 8.23 10.16
C ILE A 29 8.72 7.40 9.97
N PHE A 30 8.84 6.23 9.35
CA PHE A 30 7.76 5.30 9.06
C PHE A 30 8.23 3.89 9.32
N ASP A 31 7.33 3.07 9.84
CA ASP A 31 7.49 1.63 9.87
C ASP A 31 6.75 1.00 8.69
N VAL A 32 7.38 0.04 8.04
CA VAL A 32 6.78 -0.74 6.95
C VAL A 32 6.73 -2.19 7.38
N TYR A 33 5.52 -2.72 7.54
CA TYR A 33 5.31 -4.12 7.90
C TYR A 33 5.10 -4.95 6.63
N VAL A 34 5.88 -6.02 6.50
CA VAL A 34 5.82 -6.93 5.34
C VAL A 34 5.59 -8.35 5.84
N VAL A 35 4.56 -8.99 5.32
CA VAL A 35 4.42 -10.45 5.41
C VAL A 35 5.06 -11.05 4.18
N SER A 36 5.98 -12.00 4.38
CA SER A 36 6.78 -12.55 3.31
C SER A 36 7.16 -14.01 3.59
N ASN A 37 7.37 -14.77 2.52
CA ASN A 37 7.96 -16.11 2.54
C ASN A 37 9.41 -16.12 2.04
N VAL A 38 10.01 -14.96 1.77
CA VAL A 38 11.43 -14.81 1.39
C VAL A 38 12.26 -14.29 2.56
N THR A 39 13.58 -14.42 2.47
CA THR A 39 14.53 -13.98 3.50
C THR A 39 14.53 -12.46 3.69
N SER A 40 14.98 -12.02 4.87
CA SER A 40 15.15 -10.60 5.19
C SER A 40 15.99 -9.87 4.15
N ASP A 41 17.12 -10.46 3.74
CA ASP A 41 18.03 -9.87 2.75
C ASP A 41 17.31 -9.61 1.43
N ARG A 42 16.43 -10.53 1.02
CA ARG A 42 15.67 -10.38 -0.22
C ARG A 42 14.60 -9.31 -0.12
N ILE A 43 13.98 -9.14 1.06
CA ILE A 43 13.05 -8.04 1.33
C ILE A 43 13.79 -6.70 1.24
N VAL A 44 14.95 -6.58 1.89
CA VAL A 44 15.78 -5.36 1.85
C VAL A 44 16.17 -5.01 0.42
N GLU A 45 16.55 -6.00 -0.38
CA GLU A 45 16.88 -5.81 -1.79
C GLU A 45 15.67 -5.31 -2.60
N TYR A 46 14.50 -5.94 -2.43
CA TYR A 46 13.27 -5.49 -3.10
C TYR A 46 12.86 -4.06 -2.71
N LEU A 47 12.92 -3.72 -1.43
CA LEU A 47 12.62 -2.38 -0.96
C LEU A 47 13.64 -1.36 -1.47
N SER A 48 14.91 -1.73 -1.52
CA SER A 48 15.97 -0.88 -2.09
C SER A 48 15.71 -0.57 -3.55
N TRP A 49 15.36 -1.57 -4.37
CA TRP A 49 14.97 -1.34 -5.77
C TRP A 49 13.68 -0.53 -5.91
N ALA A 50 12.69 -0.77 -5.05
CA ALA A 50 11.43 -0.03 -5.07
C ALA A 50 11.61 1.47 -4.81
N PHE A 51 12.64 1.85 -4.04
CA PHE A 51 12.89 3.23 -3.63
C PHE A 51 14.11 3.88 -4.29
N GLU A 52 14.88 3.16 -5.12
CA GLU A 52 16.17 3.64 -5.67
C GLU A 52 16.04 4.98 -6.43
N ASN A 53 14.90 5.18 -7.11
CA ASN A 53 14.62 6.36 -7.94
C ASN A 53 13.65 7.34 -7.26
N GLY A 54 13.33 7.15 -5.98
CA GLY A 54 12.31 7.89 -5.25
C GLY A 54 10.89 7.33 -5.41
N TYR A 55 10.06 7.59 -4.40
CA TYR A 55 8.67 7.12 -4.32
C TYR A 55 7.65 8.23 -4.65
N GLY A 56 6.67 7.89 -5.48
CA GLY A 56 5.55 8.78 -5.80
C GLY A 56 5.73 9.60 -7.09
N ALA A 57 4.74 10.45 -7.39
CA ALA A 57 4.63 11.14 -8.68
C ALA A 57 5.74 12.19 -8.91
N ASP A 58 6.26 12.78 -7.84
CA ASP A 58 7.25 13.87 -7.87
C ASP A 58 8.70 13.38 -7.73
N ALA A 59 8.95 12.08 -7.92
CA ALA A 59 10.28 11.49 -7.83
C ALA A 59 11.29 12.15 -8.79
N SER A 60 10.84 12.51 -10.00
CA SER A 60 11.67 13.15 -11.03
C SER A 60 12.13 14.56 -10.68
N ILE A 61 11.51 15.23 -9.71
CA ILE A 61 11.93 16.55 -9.21
C ILE A 61 12.63 16.45 -7.85
N GLY A 62 13.06 15.24 -7.46
CA GLY A 62 13.86 15.00 -6.26
C GLY A 62 13.06 14.78 -4.98
N LYS A 63 11.74 14.58 -5.04
CA LYS A 63 10.92 14.22 -3.87
C LYS A 63 10.88 12.70 -3.66
N GLY A 64 10.42 12.27 -2.48
CA GLY A 64 10.13 10.86 -2.22
C GLY A 64 11.36 9.97 -2.00
N VAL A 65 12.51 10.56 -1.65
CA VAL A 65 13.71 9.78 -1.30
C VAL A 65 13.45 9.02 0.00
N VAL A 66 13.45 7.70 -0.09
CA VAL A 66 13.30 6.78 1.05
C VAL A 66 14.58 5.97 1.17
N VAL A 67 15.15 5.93 2.38
CA VAL A 67 16.31 5.10 2.69
C VAL A 67 15.83 3.93 3.54
N VAL A 68 16.05 2.71 3.05
CA VAL A 68 15.70 1.49 3.77
C VAL A 68 16.80 1.19 4.78
N HIS A 69 16.43 1.01 6.05
CA HIS A 69 17.37 0.54 7.06
C HIS A 69 17.73 -0.93 6.78
N PRO A 70 19.02 -1.30 6.76
CA PRO A 70 19.43 -2.67 6.42
C PRO A 70 19.01 -3.69 7.47
N ASP A 71 18.91 -3.26 8.74
CA ASP A 71 18.45 -4.12 9.81
C ASP A 71 16.93 -4.09 9.85
N ILE A 72 16.31 -5.11 9.25
CA ILE A 72 14.88 -5.38 9.42
C ILE A 72 14.71 -6.39 10.56
N GLU A 73 13.70 -6.17 11.39
CA GLU A 73 13.36 -7.06 12.50
C GLU A 73 12.14 -7.92 12.18
N GLU A 74 12.17 -9.18 12.61
CA GLU A 74 10.98 -10.02 12.58
C GLU A 74 10.06 -9.62 13.73
N VAL A 75 8.82 -9.26 13.39
CA VAL A 75 7.80 -8.88 14.37
C VAL A 75 6.84 -10.06 14.56
N PRO A 76 6.73 -10.64 15.77
CA PRO A 76 5.81 -11.72 16.01
C PRO A 76 4.36 -11.22 15.87
N VAL A 77 3.54 -11.92 15.10
CA VAL A 77 2.11 -11.64 15.04
C VAL A 77 1.49 -12.00 16.40
N PRO A 78 0.77 -11.09 17.07
CA PRO A 78 0.15 -11.39 18.36
C PRO A 78 -0.78 -12.60 18.25
N SER A 79 -0.52 -13.65 19.04
CA SER A 79 -1.44 -14.77 19.18
C SER A 79 -2.54 -14.36 20.17
N LEU A 80 -3.69 -13.95 19.63
CA LEU A 80 -4.84 -13.54 20.42
C LEU A 80 -5.96 -14.58 20.31
N LEU A 81 -6.72 -14.73 21.40
CA LEU A 81 -7.93 -15.54 21.43
C LEU A 81 -9.01 -14.81 20.63
N GLY A 82 -9.42 -15.39 19.49
CA GLY A 82 -10.48 -14.86 18.64
C GLY A 82 -10.16 -15.00 17.17
N LYS A 83 -11.18 -14.86 16.32
CA LYS A 83 -11.04 -14.89 14.85
C LYS A 83 -11.14 -13.50 14.21
N ARG A 84 -11.48 -12.46 14.99
CA ARG A 84 -11.59 -11.11 14.44
C ARG A 84 -10.20 -10.52 14.22
N CYS A 85 -9.97 -9.97 13.04
CA CYS A 85 -8.73 -9.31 12.67
C CYS A 85 -9.00 -7.94 12.04
N MET A 86 -7.94 -7.17 11.87
CA MET A 86 -7.93 -5.86 11.23
C MET A 86 -6.93 -5.85 10.07
N ALA A 87 -7.31 -5.28 8.94
CA ALA A 87 -6.43 -5.03 7.80
C ALA A 87 -5.49 -3.85 8.09
N LEU A 88 -4.18 -4.03 7.89
CA LEU A 88 -3.17 -2.98 8.05
C LEU A 88 -3.00 -2.09 6.80
N GLY A 89 -3.73 -2.38 5.74
CA GLY A 89 -3.68 -1.62 4.50
C GLY A 89 -4.91 -1.85 3.63
N PRO A 90 -5.02 -1.09 2.52
CA PRO A 90 -6.03 -1.32 1.50
C PRO A 90 -6.01 -2.74 0.95
N PHE A 91 -7.18 -3.36 0.81
CA PHE A 91 -7.29 -4.69 0.22
C PHE A 91 -8.53 -4.85 -0.66
N ILE A 92 -8.52 -5.91 -1.46
CA ILE A 92 -9.60 -6.31 -2.37
C ILE A 92 -10.10 -7.66 -1.89
N ALA A 93 -11.34 -7.72 -1.38
CA ALA A 93 -11.92 -8.99 -0.97
C ALA A 93 -12.12 -9.92 -2.17
N ASP A 94 -11.95 -11.22 -1.94
CA ASP A 94 -12.29 -12.24 -2.93
C ASP A 94 -13.81 -12.34 -3.04
N ILE A 95 -14.33 -12.27 -4.28
CA ILE A 95 -15.76 -12.36 -4.55
C ILE A 95 -16.29 -13.78 -4.36
N ASP A 96 -15.44 -14.78 -4.60
CA ASP A 96 -15.79 -16.20 -4.46
C ASP A 96 -15.68 -16.66 -3.00
N HIS A 97 -14.94 -15.92 -2.18
CA HIS A 97 -14.72 -16.19 -0.76
C HIS A 97 -14.98 -14.92 0.09
N PRO A 98 -16.26 -14.53 0.24
CA PRO A 98 -16.60 -13.30 0.95
C PRO A 98 -16.18 -13.38 2.43
N LEU A 99 -15.67 -12.25 2.94
CA LEU A 99 -15.28 -12.11 4.34
C LEU A 99 -16.53 -12.10 5.24
N GLN A 100 -16.44 -12.78 6.38
CA GLN A 100 -17.53 -12.83 7.36
C GLN A 100 -17.49 -11.61 8.29
N ASP A 101 -18.65 -11.00 8.52
CA ASP A 101 -18.85 -9.90 9.47
C ASP A 101 -17.85 -8.74 9.25
N LEU A 102 -17.71 -8.36 7.97
CA LEU A 102 -16.85 -7.29 7.48
C LEU A 102 -17.43 -5.92 7.84
N LEU A 103 -16.65 -5.13 8.58
CA LEU A 103 -16.90 -3.74 8.92
C LEU A 103 -15.78 -2.91 8.29
N ALA A 104 -16.12 -2.13 7.27
CA ALA A 104 -15.12 -1.42 6.47
C ALA A 104 -15.72 -0.22 5.75
N ASP A 105 -14.91 0.81 5.59
CA ASP A 105 -15.11 1.84 4.58
C ASP A 105 -14.52 1.39 3.24
N ILE A 106 -15.10 1.89 2.15
CA ILE A 106 -14.58 1.69 0.80
C ILE A 106 -13.92 2.96 0.27
N PHE A 107 -12.91 2.80 -0.57
CA PHE A 107 -12.39 3.89 -1.38
C PHE A 107 -12.15 3.44 -2.82
N ILE A 108 -12.17 4.42 -3.72
CA ILE A 108 -11.99 4.21 -5.14
C ILE A 108 -10.56 4.61 -5.52
N ARG A 109 -9.76 3.65 -5.98
CA ARG A 109 -8.43 3.92 -6.52
C ARG A 109 -8.52 4.09 -8.03
N ARG A 110 -8.08 5.26 -8.48
CA ARG A 110 -7.83 5.61 -9.89
C ARG A 110 -6.38 6.02 -10.03
N GLY A 111 -5.74 5.62 -11.11
CA GLY A 111 -4.32 5.91 -11.29
C GLY A 111 -3.92 5.94 -12.74
N LYS A 112 -3.07 6.91 -13.06
CA LYS A 112 -2.28 6.89 -14.29
C LYS A 112 -1.13 5.90 -14.12
N ILE A 113 -0.77 5.18 -15.16
CA ILE A 113 0.41 4.31 -15.15
C ILE A 113 1.70 5.15 -15.23
N GLY A 114 2.71 4.74 -14.47
CA GLY A 114 3.99 5.44 -14.35
C GLY A 114 5.15 4.64 -14.94
N GLY A 115 6.36 5.21 -14.81
CA GLY A 115 7.61 4.56 -15.23
C GLY A 115 7.65 4.22 -16.71
N ALA A 116 8.18 3.04 -17.05
CA ALA A 116 8.33 2.57 -18.43
C ALA A 116 7.01 2.44 -19.21
N PHE A 117 5.87 2.42 -18.51
CA PHE A 117 4.54 2.30 -19.11
C PHE A 117 3.87 3.66 -19.35
N ALA A 118 4.45 4.76 -18.86
CA ALA A 118 3.84 6.09 -18.94
C ALA A 118 3.65 6.62 -20.39
N SER A 119 4.36 6.04 -21.36
CA SER A 119 4.28 6.36 -22.79
C SER A 119 3.22 5.55 -23.56
N SER A 120 2.46 4.68 -22.89
CA SER A 120 1.35 3.95 -23.48
C SER A 120 0.28 4.88 -24.05
N VAL A 121 -0.40 4.41 -25.10
CA VAL A 121 -1.55 5.11 -25.72
C VAL A 121 -2.72 5.23 -24.75
N ASP A 122 -2.93 4.22 -23.91
CA ASP A 122 -3.85 4.29 -22.78
C ASP A 122 -3.03 4.49 -21.51
N PRO A 123 -3.11 5.67 -20.85
CA PRO A 123 -2.30 5.94 -19.68
C PRO A 123 -3.01 5.60 -18.38
N TYR A 124 -4.24 5.07 -18.39
CA TYR A 124 -5.04 4.88 -17.17
C TYR A 124 -5.31 3.41 -16.86
N LYS A 125 -5.11 3.00 -15.60
CA LYS A 125 -5.61 1.70 -15.13
C LYS A 125 -7.13 1.73 -15.02
N LYS A 126 -7.76 0.55 -15.11
CA LYS A 126 -9.17 0.38 -14.71
C LYS A 126 -9.36 0.83 -13.25
N THR A 127 -10.50 1.43 -12.96
CA THR A 127 -10.87 1.87 -11.62
C THR A 127 -11.15 0.68 -10.72
N VAL A 128 -10.64 0.71 -9.48
CA VAL A 128 -10.83 -0.37 -8.50
C VAL A 128 -11.49 0.18 -7.24
N VAL A 129 -12.41 -0.61 -6.68
CA VAL A 129 -12.96 -0.40 -5.34
C VAL A 129 -12.17 -1.27 -4.36
N LEU A 130 -11.64 -0.65 -3.31
CA LEU A 130 -10.91 -1.34 -2.24
C LEU A 130 -11.60 -1.06 -0.90
N TYR A 131 -11.39 -1.95 0.06
CA TYR A 131 -11.64 -1.66 1.47
C TYR A 131 -10.44 -0.94 2.06
N ASN A 132 -10.69 0.04 2.94
CA ASN A 132 -9.64 0.84 3.60
C ASN A 132 -8.86 0.03 4.66
N GLU A 133 -7.69 0.53 5.01
CA GLU A 133 -7.01 0.16 6.25
C GLU A 133 -7.93 0.34 7.47
N GLY A 134 -7.75 -0.49 8.49
CA GLY A 134 -8.60 -0.50 9.68
C GLY A 134 -9.90 -1.30 9.53
N ALA A 135 -10.22 -1.76 8.33
CA ALA A 135 -11.32 -2.71 8.12
C ALA A 135 -11.17 -3.96 8.99
N THR A 136 -12.27 -4.41 9.60
CA THR A 136 -12.27 -5.58 10.50
C THR A 136 -13.23 -6.67 10.01
N PHE A 137 -12.86 -7.92 10.22
CA PHE A 137 -13.65 -9.07 9.78
C PHE A 137 -13.25 -10.33 10.56
N ILE A 138 -14.04 -11.40 10.41
CA ILE A 138 -13.71 -12.73 10.94
C ILE A 138 -12.80 -13.44 9.95
N ASN A 139 -11.55 -13.67 10.33
CA ASN A 139 -10.62 -14.50 9.60
C ASN A 139 -11.00 -15.97 9.74
N THR A 140 -11.36 -16.58 8.61
CA THR A 140 -11.70 -18.00 8.52
C THR A 140 -10.51 -18.86 8.08
N THR A 141 -9.38 -18.22 7.76
CA THR A 141 -8.14 -18.86 7.36
C THR A 141 -7.10 -18.77 8.48
N ASP A 142 -6.11 -19.66 8.47
CA ASP A 142 -4.96 -19.56 9.38
C ASP A 142 -3.88 -18.58 8.85
N GLY A 143 -4.19 -17.81 7.81
CA GLY A 143 -3.26 -16.88 7.18
C GLY A 143 -3.12 -15.54 7.91
N CYS A 144 -2.03 -14.83 7.62
CA CYS A 144 -1.71 -13.49 8.13
C CYS A 144 -1.84 -12.38 7.07
N VAL A 145 -2.54 -12.67 5.97
CA VAL A 145 -2.84 -11.72 4.90
C VAL A 145 -4.29 -11.83 4.47
N VAL A 146 -4.83 -10.75 3.90
CA VAL A 146 -6.13 -10.73 3.24
C VAL A 146 -6.02 -10.06 1.88
N GLY A 147 -6.92 -10.46 0.99
CA GLY A 147 -7.15 -9.84 -0.30
C GLY A 147 -6.37 -10.47 -1.43
N ASN A 148 -6.36 -9.80 -2.59
CA ASN A 148 -5.88 -10.39 -3.84
C ASN A 148 -5.18 -9.37 -4.74
N VAL A 149 -4.41 -9.86 -5.72
CA VAL A 149 -3.85 -9.07 -6.81
C VAL A 149 -4.82 -9.13 -7.99
N LEU A 150 -5.32 -7.97 -8.42
CA LEU A 150 -6.08 -7.91 -9.66
C LEU A 150 -5.15 -7.85 -10.86
N VAL A 151 -5.36 -8.79 -11.79
CA VAL A 151 -4.69 -8.86 -13.09
C VAL A 151 -5.57 -8.22 -14.18
N HIS A 152 -5.00 -8.02 -15.37
CA HIS A 152 -5.69 -7.39 -16.51
C HIS A 152 -6.29 -6.00 -16.18
N MET A 153 -5.55 -5.22 -15.40
CA MET A 153 -5.94 -3.87 -14.98
C MET A 153 -5.71 -2.82 -16.07
N HIS A 154 -5.16 -3.23 -17.20
CA HIS A 154 -4.84 -2.42 -18.36
C HIS A 154 -4.84 -3.29 -19.62
N THR A 155 -4.70 -2.68 -20.81
CA THR A 155 -4.46 -3.40 -22.07
C THR A 155 -3.11 -4.14 -22.07
N ASP A 156 -2.16 -3.67 -21.26
CA ASP A 156 -0.91 -4.37 -20.98
C ASP A 156 -1.09 -5.28 -19.76
N GLU A 157 -1.02 -6.58 -19.98
CA GLU A 157 -1.30 -7.61 -18.96
C GLU A 157 -0.30 -7.61 -17.80
N ARG A 158 0.88 -7.00 -17.98
CA ARG A 158 1.88 -6.87 -16.91
C ARG A 158 1.44 -5.88 -15.83
N ILE A 159 0.45 -5.04 -16.13
CA ILE A 159 -0.06 -4.04 -15.20
C ILE A 159 -1.14 -4.67 -14.33
N CYS A 160 -0.82 -4.83 -13.05
CA CYS A 160 -1.72 -5.31 -12.02
C CYS A 160 -2.04 -4.22 -10.98
N GLN A 161 -2.98 -4.54 -10.09
CA GLN A 161 -3.27 -3.78 -8.89
C GLN A 161 -3.11 -4.69 -7.68
N SER A 162 -2.12 -4.40 -6.83
CA SER A 162 -2.05 -5.04 -5.51
C SER A 162 -3.23 -4.58 -4.65
N GLY A 163 -3.90 -5.55 -4.05
CA GLY A 163 -4.92 -5.39 -3.03
C GLY A 163 -4.84 -6.52 -2.00
N PHE A 164 -3.62 -7.02 -1.73
CA PHE A 164 -3.34 -7.90 -0.61
C PHE A 164 -2.64 -7.09 0.50
N CYS A 165 -2.99 -7.33 1.75
CA CYS A 165 -2.36 -6.66 2.89
C CYS A 165 -2.18 -7.60 4.09
N PRO A 166 -1.19 -7.32 4.96
CA PRO A 166 -1.11 -7.95 6.28
C PRO A 166 -2.35 -7.69 7.13
N ILE A 167 -2.66 -8.65 8.01
CA ILE A 167 -3.73 -8.51 9.01
C ILE A 167 -3.17 -8.74 10.41
N ILE A 168 -3.80 -8.11 11.40
CA ILE A 168 -3.49 -8.35 12.82
C ILE A 168 -4.73 -8.83 13.57
N PRO A 169 -4.61 -9.86 14.42
CA PRO A 169 -5.70 -10.26 15.30
C PRO A 169 -6.11 -9.13 16.25
N LEU A 170 -7.40 -9.04 16.57
CA LEU A 170 -7.94 -8.11 17.57
C LEU A 170 -8.39 -8.88 18.82
N PRO A 171 -8.21 -8.32 20.02
CA PRO A 171 -8.72 -8.92 21.24
C PRO A 171 -10.26 -8.95 21.23
N MET A 172 -10.84 -10.03 21.74
CA MET A 172 -12.29 -10.17 21.94
C MET A 172 -12.81 -9.01 22.80
N GLY A 173 -13.66 -8.16 22.22
CA GLY A 173 -14.27 -6.99 22.88
C GLY A 173 -13.93 -5.63 22.27
N GLY A 174 -13.07 -5.58 21.24
CA GLY A 174 -12.75 -4.35 20.50
C GLY A 174 -13.72 -4.06 19.35
N ALA A 175 -15.01 -3.92 19.64
CA ALA A 175 -15.92 -3.18 18.76
C ALA A 175 -16.40 -1.98 19.58
N VAL A 176 -15.88 -0.80 19.26
CA VAL A 176 -16.40 0.47 19.77
C VAL A 176 -17.44 0.97 18.79
#